data_AF-A0AAG5CXK3-F1
#
_entry.id   AF-A0AAG5CXK3-F1
#
_cell.length_a   1.000
_cell.length_b   1.000
_cell.length_c   1.000
_cell.angle_alpha   90.00
_cell.angle_beta   90.00
_cell.angle_gamma   90.00
#
_symmetry.space_group_name_H-M   'P 1'
#
loop_
_entity.id
_entity.type
_entity.pdbx_description
1 polymer ?
#
loop_
_entity_poly.entity_id
_entity_poly.type
_entity_poly.pdbx_seq_one_letter_code
_entity_poly.pdbx_strand_id
1 'polypeptide(L)'
;MEEKPPSVPPPEPEPEPEDLHEKYIDHCFERIRNVRLVKQVIVMDERGYPVRSTISNEKESVTTAGLYASLKDKACYFLKSIDPADEFLMLRIKTRNNEAIVSTDPDHGLLYITVQVPE
;
A
#
# COMPACT_ATOMS: atom_id res chain seq x y z
N MET A 1 -10.03 0.28 62.77
CA MET A 1 -10.21 -0.43 61.49
C MET A 1 -10.20 0.64 60.42
N GLU A 2 -9.05 0.89 59.78
CA GLU A 2 -9.00 1.76 58.60
C GLU A 2 -9.18 0.87 57.37
N GLU A 3 -10.30 1.02 56.67
CA GLU A 3 -10.49 0.39 55.37
C GLU A 3 -9.57 1.04 54.35
N LYS A 4 -8.69 0.22 53.78
CA LYS A 4 -7.79 0.64 52.70
C LYS A 4 -8.65 1.02 51.48
N PRO A 5 -8.40 2.17 50.83
CA PRO A 5 -9.23 2.62 49.72
C PRO A 5 -9.20 1.61 48.57
N PRO A 6 -10.29 1.52 47.78
CA PRO A 6 -10.40 0.56 46.70
C PRO A 6 -9.28 0.77 45.69
N SER A 7 -8.58 -0.32 45.36
CA SER A 7 -7.54 -0.33 44.33
C SER A 7 -8.20 -0.08 42.98
N VAL A 8 -7.96 1.08 42.39
CA VAL A 8 -8.33 1.34 40.99
C VAL A 8 -7.54 0.33 40.15
N PRO A 9 -8.19 -0.47 39.28
CA PRO A 9 -7.49 -1.36 38.38
C PRO A 9 -6.57 -0.53 37.48
N PRO A 10 -5.37 -1.05 37.13
CA PRO A 10 -4.47 -0.35 36.21
C PRO A 10 -5.21 -0.01 34.91
N PRO A 11 -4.95 1.17 34.31
CA PRO A 11 -5.48 1.48 32.99
C PRO A 11 -5.07 0.37 32.01
N GLU A 12 -6.01 -0.10 31.19
CA GLU A 12 -5.72 -1.04 30.11
C GLU A 12 -4.63 -0.45 29.21
N PRO A 13 -3.65 -1.24 28.76
CA PRO A 13 -2.60 -0.74 27.88
C PRO A 13 -3.25 -0.22 26.59
N GLU A 14 -2.96 1.04 26.25
CA GLU A 14 -3.35 1.60 24.95
C GLU A 14 -2.78 0.68 23.85
N PRO A 15 -3.56 0.35 22.81
CA PRO A 15 -3.10 -0.54 21.75
C PRO A 15 -1.83 0.05 21.11
N GLU A 16 -0.78 -0.76 21.01
CA GLU A 16 0.48 -0.33 20.41
C GLU A 16 0.24 0.13 18.95
N PRO A 17 0.95 1.18 18.49
CA PRO A 17 0.71 1.82 17.19
C PRO A 17 0.83 0.89 15.98
N GLU A 18 1.48 -0.27 16.11
CA GLU A 18 1.60 -1.29 15.06
C GLU A 18 0.23 -1.83 14.59
N ASP A 19 -0.74 -1.98 15.49
CA ASP A 19 -2.07 -2.53 15.17
C ASP A 19 -2.87 -1.57 14.24
N LEU A 20 -2.68 -0.25 14.39
CA LEU A 20 -3.40 0.74 13.56
C LEU A 20 -2.89 0.75 12.11
N HIS A 21 -1.58 0.61 11.90
CA HIS A 21 -0.99 0.63 10.56
C HIS A 21 -1.39 -0.62 9.77
N GLU A 22 -1.34 -1.81 10.39
CA GLU A 22 -1.79 -3.05 9.74
C GLU A 22 -3.28 -3.00 9.38
N LYS A 23 -4.13 -2.51 10.30
CA LYS A 23 -5.57 -2.31 10.03
C LYS A 23 -5.82 -1.36 8.87
N TYR A 24 -5.03 -0.30 8.75
CA TYR A 24 -5.13 0.64 7.63
C TYR A 24 -4.81 -0.05 6.30
N ILE A 25 -3.71 -0.80 6.24
CA ILE A 25 -3.30 -1.57 5.05
C ILE A 25 -4.40 -2.55 4.65
N ASP A 26 -4.94 -3.32 5.59
CA ASP A 26 -5.98 -4.31 5.32
C ASP A 26 -7.27 -3.65 4.81
N HIS A 27 -7.67 -2.54 5.43
CA HIS A 27 -8.82 -1.77 4.98
C HIS A 27 -8.64 -1.23 3.55
N CYS A 28 -7.47 -0.67 3.23
CA CYS A 28 -7.16 -0.18 1.89
C CYS A 28 -7.13 -1.32 0.87
N PHE A 29 -6.46 -2.44 1.19
CA PHE A 29 -6.39 -3.61 0.34
C PHE A 29 -7.79 -4.16 0.00
N GLU A 30 -8.64 -4.36 1.00
CA GLU A 30 -10.00 -4.88 0.79
C GLU A 30 -10.87 -3.90 0.02
N ARG A 31 -10.76 -2.59 0.26
CA ARG A 31 -11.49 -1.59 -0.53
C ARG A 31 -11.12 -1.64 -2.00
N ILE A 32 -9.83 -1.69 -2.32
CA ILE A 32 -9.34 -1.70 -3.70
C ILE A 32 -9.71 -3.00 -4.40
N ARG A 33 -9.51 -4.15 -3.73
CA ARG A 33 -9.84 -5.48 -4.23
C ARG A 33 -11.31 -5.61 -4.66
N ASN A 34 -12.22 -4.94 -3.95
CA ASN A 34 -13.65 -5.01 -4.21
C ASN A 34 -14.15 -4.00 -5.26
N VAL A 35 -13.27 -3.17 -5.84
CA VAL A 35 -13.63 -2.28 -6.94
C VAL A 35 -13.95 -3.10 -8.20
N ARG A 36 -15.06 -2.75 -8.87
CA ARG A 36 -15.49 -3.38 -10.13
C ARG A 36 -14.36 -3.30 -11.15
N LEU A 37 -14.08 -4.42 -11.83
CA LEU A 37 -13.03 -4.60 -12.85
C LEU A 37 -11.60 -4.82 -12.32
N VAL A 38 -11.32 -4.61 -11.03
CA VAL A 38 -10.02 -4.93 -10.44
C VAL A 38 -9.81 -6.45 -10.44
N LYS A 39 -8.69 -6.89 -11.00
CA LYS A 39 -8.29 -8.30 -11.08
C LYS A 39 -7.17 -8.64 -10.10
N GLN A 40 -6.26 -7.69 -9.88
CA GLN A 40 -5.09 -7.88 -9.01
C GLN A 40 -4.80 -6.61 -8.22
N VAL A 41 -4.38 -6.78 -6.97
CA VAL A 41 -3.96 -5.71 -6.06
C VAL A 41 -2.65 -6.10 -5.40
N ILE A 42 -1.72 -5.16 -5.33
CA ILE A 42 -0.50 -5.27 -4.51
C ILE A 42 -0.39 -3.96 -3.72
N VAL A 43 -0.32 -4.07 -2.40
CA VAL A 43 0.13 -3.00 -1.50
C VAL A 43 1.57 -3.31 -1.14
N MET A 44 2.46 -2.36 -1.34
CA MET A 44 3.88 -2.51 -1.02
C MET A 44 4.40 -1.31 -0.23
N ASP A 45 5.51 -1.51 0.48
CA ASP A 45 6.24 -0.42 1.09
C ASP A 45 6.98 0.44 0.03
N GLU A 46 7.55 1.55 0.47
CA GLU A 46 8.38 2.43 -0.35
C GLU A 46 9.64 1.77 -0.96
N ARG A 47 10.05 0.60 -0.45
CA ARG A 47 11.18 -0.18 -0.94
C ARG A 47 10.78 -1.16 -2.05
N GLY A 48 9.48 -1.30 -2.32
CA GLY A 48 8.93 -2.20 -3.31
C GLY A 48 8.73 -3.64 -2.82
N TYR A 49 8.67 -3.86 -1.50
CA TYR A 49 8.33 -5.15 -0.92
C TYR A 49 6.82 -5.29 -0.68
N PRO A 50 6.16 -6.34 -1.19
CA PRO A 50 4.72 -6.49 -1.06
C PRO A 50 4.32 -6.80 0.40
N VAL A 51 3.42 -5.99 0.95
CA VAL A 51 2.84 -6.14 2.29
C VAL A 51 1.50 -6.90 2.23
N ARG A 52 0.69 -6.63 1.19
CA ARG A 52 -0.53 -7.38 0.85
C ARG A 52 -0.62 -7.59 -0.64
N SER A 53 -1.12 -8.74 -1.07
CA SER A 53 -1.22 -9.07 -2.49
C SER A 53 -2.31 -10.08 -2.74
N THR A 54 -3.00 -9.95 -3.88
CA THR A 54 -3.90 -10.99 -4.40
C THR A 54 -3.14 -12.13 -5.10
N ILE A 55 -1.83 -11.98 -5.32
CA ILE A 55 -0.99 -13.02 -5.94
C ILE A 55 -0.62 -14.04 -4.87
N SER A 56 -1.13 -15.27 -5.00
CA SER A 56 -0.95 -16.33 -4.00
C SER A 56 0.48 -16.87 -3.91
N ASN A 57 1.25 -16.78 -5.00
CA ASN A 57 2.65 -17.18 -5.01
C ASN A 57 3.52 -16.03 -4.49
N GLU A 58 4.14 -16.22 -3.32
CA GLU A 58 4.96 -15.20 -2.67
C GLU A 58 6.13 -14.72 -3.55
N LYS A 59 6.84 -15.65 -4.20
CA LYS A 59 7.97 -15.31 -5.08
C LYS A 59 7.54 -14.48 -6.29
N GLU A 60 6.40 -14.82 -6.87
CA GLU A 60 5.79 -14.05 -7.96
C GLU A 60 5.39 -12.66 -7.48
N SER A 61 4.71 -12.56 -6.32
CA SER A 61 4.31 -11.30 -5.71
C SER A 61 5.51 -10.35 -5.50
N VAL A 62 6.60 -10.85 -4.92
CA VAL A 62 7.84 -10.08 -4.70
C VAL A 62 8.45 -9.64 -6.04
N THR A 63 8.51 -10.53 -7.02
CA THR A 63 9.06 -10.22 -8.34
C THR A 63 8.25 -9.14 -9.04
N THR A 64 6.92 -9.27 -9.05
CA THR A 64 6.00 -8.30 -9.65
C THR A 64 6.09 -6.94 -8.97
N ALA A 65 6.12 -6.91 -7.63
CA ALA A 65 6.26 -5.68 -6.86
C ALA A 65 7.55 -4.93 -7.22
N GLY A 66 8.69 -5.62 -7.23
CA GLY A 66 9.99 -5.04 -7.58
C GLY A 66 10.04 -4.50 -9.02
N LEU A 67 9.39 -5.17 -9.97
CA LEU A 67 9.31 -4.68 -11.35
C LEU A 67 8.51 -3.37 -11.46
N TYR A 68 7.39 -3.25 -10.75
CA TYR A 68 6.61 -2.01 -10.72
C TYR A 68 7.36 -0.87 -10.02
N ALA A 69 8.04 -1.16 -8.90
CA ALA A 69 8.89 -0.19 -8.22
C ALA A 69 9.99 0.34 -9.16
N SER A 70 10.70 -0.56 -9.85
CA SER A 70 11.72 -0.17 -10.83
C SER A 70 11.16 0.66 -11.99
N LEU A 71 9.94 0.35 -12.46
CA LEU A 71 9.29 1.11 -13.52
C LEU A 71 8.92 2.52 -13.07
N LYS A 72 8.35 2.66 -11.86
CA LYS A 72 8.07 3.95 -11.23
C LYS A 72 9.35 4.77 -11.12
N ASP A 73 10.43 4.19 -10.59
CA ASP A 73 11.68 4.93 -10.37
C ASP A 73 12.28 5.46 -11.68
N LYS A 74 12.21 4.68 -12.76
CA LYS A 74 12.62 5.13 -14.09
C LYS A 74 11.75 6.27 -14.59
N ALA A 75 10.42 6.17 -14.44
CA ALA A 75 9.51 7.24 -14.83
C ALA A 75 9.79 8.53 -14.04
N CYS A 76 9.94 8.43 -12.72
CA CYS A 76 10.29 9.56 -11.86
C CYS A 76 11.63 10.18 -12.22
N TYR A 77 12.64 9.36 -12.57
CA TYR A 77 13.95 9.86 -13.00
C TYR A 77 13.82 10.78 -14.22
N PHE A 78 13.04 10.39 -15.22
CA PHE A 78 12.81 11.23 -16.40
C PHE A 78 12.00 12.49 -16.07
N LEU A 79 10.97 12.39 -15.22
CA LEU A 79 10.17 13.56 -14.82
C LEU A 79 10.99 14.57 -14.02
N LYS A 80 11.84 14.11 -13.10
CA LYS A 80 12.76 14.99 -12.34
C LYS A 80 13.76 15.73 -13.21
N SER A 81 14.05 15.23 -14.41
CA SER A 81 14.89 15.96 -15.37
C SER A 81 14.16 17.13 -16.05
N ILE A 82 12.83 17.16 -15.97
CA ILE A 82 11.97 18.23 -16.46
C ILE A 82 11.76 19.27 -15.34
N ASP A 83 11.31 18.82 -14.17
CA ASP A 83 11.21 19.65 -12.96
C ASP A 83 11.66 18.84 -11.71
N PRO A 84 12.76 19.24 -11.04
CA PRO A 84 13.23 18.57 -9.83
C PRO A 84 12.26 18.62 -8.65
N ALA A 85 11.32 19.58 -8.63
CA ALA A 85 10.31 19.72 -7.58
C ALA A 85 9.07 18.85 -7.82
N ASP A 86 8.96 18.19 -8.97
CA ASP A 86 7.82 17.32 -9.27
C ASP A 86 7.78 16.10 -8.36
N GLU A 87 6.59 15.83 -7.84
CA GLU A 87 6.28 14.67 -7.01
C GLU A 87 5.54 13.60 -7.83
N PHE A 88 5.83 12.35 -7.52
CA PHE A 88 5.14 11.24 -8.15
C PHE A 88 3.73 11.10 -7.56
N LEU A 89 2.71 11.26 -8.39
CA LEU A 89 1.31 11.04 -7.99
C LEU A 89 0.79 9.68 -8.46
N MET A 90 0.93 9.41 -9.76
CA MET A 90 0.37 8.21 -10.40
C MET A 90 1.11 7.88 -11.70
N LEU A 91 1.23 6.58 -12.00
CA LEU A 91 1.55 6.04 -13.32
C LEU A 91 0.43 5.12 -13.78
N ARG A 92 -0.13 5.40 -14.96
CA ARG A 92 -1.22 4.61 -15.55
C ARG A 92 -0.78 4.03 -16.90
N ILE A 93 -0.83 2.71 -17.02
CA ILE A 93 -0.37 1.97 -18.19
C ILE A 93 -1.52 1.14 -18.72
N LYS A 94 -2.03 1.53 -19.89
CA LYS A 94 -3.14 0.85 -20.56
C LYS A 94 -2.62 -0.03 -21.69
N THR A 95 -2.99 -1.29 -21.64
CA THR A 95 -2.84 -2.26 -22.73
C THR A 95 -4.22 -2.59 -23.30
N ARG A 96 -4.27 -3.40 -24.37
CA ARG A 96 -5.55 -3.82 -24.96
C ARG A 96 -6.50 -4.50 -23.96
N ASN A 97 -5.94 -5.26 -23.02
CA ASN A 97 -6.72 -6.16 -22.15
C ASN A 97 -6.59 -5.86 -20.66
N ASN A 98 -5.61 -5.03 -20.28
CA ASN A 98 -5.29 -4.73 -18.89
C ASN A 98 -4.89 -3.27 -18.74
N GLU A 99 -5.23 -2.70 -17.60
CA GLU A 99 -4.76 -1.40 -17.16
C GLU A 99 -4.10 -1.53 -15.80
N ALA A 100 -2.83 -1.16 -15.73
CA ALA A 100 -2.08 -1.09 -14.48
C ALA A 100 -2.05 0.35 -14.00
N ILE A 101 -2.40 0.57 -12.74
CA ILE A 101 -2.32 1.85 -12.06
C ILE A 101 -1.37 1.68 -10.87
N VAL A 102 -0.34 2.51 -10.85
CA VAL A 102 0.61 2.66 -9.74
C VAL A 102 0.32 4.00 -9.10
N SER A 103 0.04 3.99 -7.80
CA SER A 103 -0.22 5.21 -7.01
C SER A 103 0.50 5.12 -5.68
N THR A 104 0.64 6.26 -5.00
CA THR A 104 1.37 6.37 -3.74
C THR A 104 0.48 6.98 -2.65
N ASP A 105 0.74 6.59 -1.41
CA ASP A 105 0.21 7.19 -0.19
C ASP A 105 1.41 7.60 0.68
N PRO A 106 1.93 8.83 0.48
CA PRO A 106 3.13 9.30 1.15
C PRO A 106 2.99 9.39 2.67
N ASP A 107 1.78 9.70 3.15
CA ASP A 107 1.49 9.86 4.59
C ASP A 107 1.65 8.53 5.35
N HIS A 108 1.43 7.41 4.67
CA HIS A 108 1.55 6.06 5.24
C HIS A 108 2.76 5.28 4.68
N GLY A 109 3.56 5.87 3.79
CA GLY A 109 4.73 5.22 3.17
C GLY A 109 4.36 4.01 2.28
N LEU A 110 3.18 4.02 1.66
CA LEU A 110 2.67 2.90 0.87
C LEU A 110 2.60 3.21 -0.62
N LEU A 111 2.75 2.16 -1.42
CA LEU A 111 2.44 2.17 -2.85
C LEU A 111 1.36 1.14 -3.16
N TYR A 112 0.44 1.53 -4.04
CA TYR A 112 -0.65 0.68 -4.49
C TYR A 112 -0.50 0.38 -5.98
N ILE A 113 -0.58 -0.91 -6.31
CA ILE A 113 -0.67 -1.41 -7.67
C ILE A 113 -2.03 -2.06 -7.85
N THR A 114 -2.76 -1.63 -8.88
CA THR A 114 -3.99 -2.29 -9.31
C THR A 114 -3.88 -2.69 -10.76
N VAL A 115 -4.26 -3.92 -11.08
CA VAL A 115 -4.45 -4.37 -12.46
C VAL A 115 -5.93 -4.62 -12.68
N GLN A 116 -6.52 -3.94 -13.66
CA GLN A 116 -7.95 -3.99 -13.95
C GLN A 116 -8.25 -4.25 -15.43
N VAL A 117 -9.50 -4.61 -15.75
CA VAL A 117 -9.98 -4.54 -17.14
C VAL A 117 -10.00 -3.08 -17.56
N PRO A 118 -9.43 -2.70 -18.72
CA PRO A 118 -9.53 -1.34 -19.20
C PRO A 118 -10.98 -1.02 -19.55
N GLU A 119 -11.48 0.11 -19.07
CA GLU A 119 -12.75 0.70 -19.53
C GLU A 119 -12.63 1.32 -20.93
#